data_AF-A0A7W9FY39-F1
#
_entry.id   AF-A0A7W9FY39-F1
#
_cell.length_a   1.000
_cell.length_b   1.000
_cell.length_c   1.000
_cell.angle_alpha   90.00
_cell.angle_beta   90.00
_cell.angle_gamma   90.00
#
_symmetry.space_group_name_H-M   'P 1'
#
loop_
_entity.id
_entity.type
_entity.pdbx_description
1 polymer ?
#
loop_
_entity_poly.entity_id
_entity_poly.type
_entity_poly.pdbx_seq_one_letter_code
_entity_poly.pdbx_strand_id
1 'polypeptide(L)'
;MNSSLRRRAAASLPHGDGGAYRREPGLNPADFQESVRRYRSLLKEVAWMGEGMAWTVIVPESESLSLDEVGRRVTGGATPQFQEYEPGYADLTAFRLSGTSVMLFQAEGFTPVGEQPMLGRVSSGAQVWHVQWNITGARRLLYAADGGVVAEVRDFDPKGIHGTNAEALREEAALLGGTRDAFTVRAKAMAIVEQRTNVRLDREWLDHPQPSLEID
;
A
#
# COMPACT_ATOMS: atom_id res chain seq x y z
N MET A 1 60.91 41.49 -6.06
CA MET A 1 60.08 40.56 -5.27
C MET A 1 58.68 40.51 -5.88
N ASN A 2 58.16 39.29 -6.02
CA ASN A 2 56.78 38.85 -6.28
C ASN A 2 56.15 38.95 -7.68
N SER A 3 56.37 37.85 -8.40
CA SER A 3 55.48 37.21 -9.37
C SER A 3 54.22 36.64 -8.71
N SER A 4 53.13 36.66 -9.48
CA SER A 4 51.83 36.01 -9.30
C SER A 4 51.88 34.51 -8.95
N LEU A 5 50.93 34.06 -8.13
CA LEU A 5 50.32 32.72 -8.22
C LEU A 5 48.93 32.74 -7.57
N ARG A 6 47.90 32.53 -8.39
CA ARG A 6 46.48 32.36 -8.00
C ARG A 6 46.31 31.04 -7.26
N ARG A 7 45.61 31.03 -6.13
CA ARG A 7 44.96 29.83 -5.57
C ARG A 7 43.44 30.01 -5.56
N ARG A 8 42.77 29.01 -6.12
CA ARG A 8 41.32 28.81 -6.14
C ARG A 8 40.80 28.63 -4.71
N ALA A 9 39.75 29.36 -4.34
CA ALA A 9 38.90 29.01 -3.21
C ALA A 9 37.84 28.02 -3.70
N ALA A 10 37.81 26.83 -3.09
CA ALA A 10 36.75 25.85 -3.30
C ALA A 10 35.51 26.27 -2.51
N ALA A 11 34.38 26.39 -3.21
CA ALA A 11 33.08 26.57 -2.58
C ALA A 11 32.75 25.30 -1.77
N SER A 12 32.46 25.48 -0.48
CA SER A 12 31.98 24.42 0.39
C SER A 12 30.54 24.10 0.05
N LEU A 13 30.27 22.85 -0.34
CA LEU A 13 28.92 22.33 -0.52
C LEU A 13 28.24 22.10 0.83
N PRO A 14 26.96 22.46 1.02
CA PRO A 14 26.23 22.06 2.21
C PRO A 14 26.07 20.54 2.22
N HIS A 15 26.45 19.94 3.35
CA HIS A 15 26.21 18.54 3.65
C HIS A 15 24.69 18.28 3.64
N GLY A 16 24.24 17.41 2.74
CA GLY A 16 22.91 16.84 2.79
C GLY A 16 22.77 16.07 4.10
N ASP A 17 21.90 16.57 4.97
CA ASP A 17 21.45 15.87 6.15
C ASP A 17 20.72 14.62 5.66
N GLY A 18 21.34 13.46 5.86
CA GLY A 18 20.78 12.17 5.50
C GLY A 18 19.54 11.96 6.33
N GLY A 19 18.38 12.20 5.71
CA GLY A 19 17.06 11.92 6.28
C GLY A 19 17.09 10.55 6.92
N ALA A 20 17.09 10.54 8.25
CA ALA A 20 17.04 9.32 9.03
C ALA A 20 15.72 8.63 8.66
N TYR A 21 15.78 7.60 7.82
CA TYR A 21 14.72 6.63 7.70
C TYR A 21 14.42 6.15 9.11
N ARG A 22 13.32 6.66 9.67
CA ARG A 22 12.80 6.20 10.96
C ARG A 22 12.60 4.71 10.80
N ARG A 23 13.46 3.89 11.44
CA ARG A 23 13.24 2.45 11.51
C ARG A 23 11.88 2.26 12.16
N GLU A 24 10.90 1.86 11.35
CA GLU A 24 9.62 1.43 11.87
C GLU A 24 9.85 0.29 12.87
N PRO A 25 9.14 0.27 14.00
CA PRO A 25 9.25 -0.84 14.94
C PRO A 25 8.97 -2.16 14.20
N GLY A 26 9.85 -3.14 14.37
CA GLY A 26 9.72 -4.44 13.72
C GLY A 26 8.39 -5.13 14.06
N LEU A 27 7.90 -5.96 13.14
CA LEU A 27 6.63 -6.67 13.27
C LEU A 27 6.60 -7.52 14.56
N ASN A 28 5.61 -7.30 15.44
CA ASN A 28 5.41 -8.13 16.62
C ASN A 28 4.93 -9.53 16.18
N PRO A 29 5.68 -10.62 16.44
CA PRO A 29 5.33 -11.95 15.96
C PRO A 29 3.98 -12.47 16.48
N ALA A 30 3.61 -12.13 17.73
CA ALA A 30 2.36 -12.60 18.32
C ALA A 30 1.16 -11.93 17.64
N ASP A 31 1.21 -10.60 17.51
CA ASP A 31 0.15 -9.79 16.88
C ASP A 31 0.02 -10.15 15.39
N PHE A 32 1.15 -10.38 14.71
CA PHE A 32 1.16 -10.82 13.32
C PHE A 32 0.43 -12.16 13.14
N GLN A 33 0.72 -13.16 13.98
CA GLN A 33 0.03 -14.46 13.89
C GLN A 33 -1.46 -14.35 14.22
N GLU A 34 -1.86 -13.42 15.09
CA GLU A 34 -3.27 -13.15 15.33
C GLU A 34 -3.95 -12.52 14.10
N SER A 35 -3.36 -11.49 13.49
CA SER A 35 -3.85 -10.91 12.24
C SER A 35 -3.95 -11.95 11.12
N VAL A 36 -2.95 -12.85 10.98
CA VAL A 36 -3.00 -13.94 10.00
C VAL A 36 -4.19 -14.86 10.24
N ARG A 37 -4.45 -15.27 11.49
CA ARG A 37 -5.61 -16.11 11.81
C ARG A 37 -6.93 -15.40 11.48
N ARG A 38 -7.03 -14.12 11.83
CA ARG A 38 -8.20 -13.28 11.59
C ARG A 38 -8.50 -13.16 10.09
N TYR A 39 -7.53 -12.75 9.28
CA TYR A 39 -7.71 -12.64 7.84
C TYR A 39 -7.97 -13.98 7.17
N ARG A 40 -7.35 -15.06 7.67
CA ARG A 40 -7.64 -16.39 7.15
C ARG A 40 -9.09 -16.81 7.39
N SER A 41 -9.67 -16.47 8.54
CA SER A 41 -11.11 -16.69 8.79
C SER A 41 -11.96 -15.79 7.89
N LEU A 42 -11.63 -14.49 7.82
CA LEU A 42 -12.36 -13.53 6.99
C LEU A 42 -12.44 -13.98 5.52
N LEU A 43 -11.31 -14.38 4.94
CA LEU A 43 -11.25 -14.86 3.54
C LEU A 43 -12.05 -16.14 3.29
N LYS A 44 -12.30 -16.95 4.33
CA LYS A 44 -13.14 -18.15 4.23
C LYS A 44 -14.63 -17.83 4.39
N GLU A 45 -14.94 -16.84 5.23
CA GLU A 45 -16.31 -16.38 5.49
C GLU A 45 -16.84 -15.50 4.35
N VAL A 46 -15.97 -14.77 3.66
CA VAL A 46 -16.29 -13.88 2.54
C VAL A 46 -15.69 -14.49 1.27
N ALA A 47 -16.40 -15.46 0.68
CA ALA A 47 -15.87 -16.31 -0.39
C ALA A 47 -15.32 -15.52 -1.60
N TRP A 48 -16.02 -14.49 -2.06
CA TRP A 48 -15.61 -13.66 -3.20
C TRP A 48 -14.28 -12.93 -2.97
N MET A 49 -13.98 -12.54 -1.73
CA MET A 49 -12.71 -11.92 -1.37
C MET A 49 -11.55 -12.92 -1.46
N GLY A 50 -11.85 -14.20 -1.23
CA GLY A 50 -10.93 -15.30 -1.48
C GLY A 50 -10.61 -15.52 -2.97
N GLU A 51 -11.49 -15.11 -3.89
CA GLU A 51 -11.27 -15.22 -5.34
C GLU A 51 -10.45 -14.05 -5.86
N GLY A 52 -10.81 -12.83 -5.46
CA GLY A 52 -10.10 -11.63 -5.88
C GLY A 52 -10.44 -10.41 -5.04
N MET A 53 -9.42 -9.61 -4.74
CA MET A 53 -9.59 -8.29 -4.14
C MET A 53 -8.32 -7.46 -4.35
N ALA A 54 -8.48 -6.15 -4.25
CA ALA A 54 -7.39 -5.22 -4.03
C ALA A 54 -7.69 -4.38 -2.78
N TRP A 55 -6.69 -4.25 -1.92
CA TRP A 55 -6.75 -3.42 -0.72
C TRP A 55 -5.53 -2.51 -0.69
N THR A 56 -5.79 -1.22 -0.66
CA THR A 56 -4.76 -0.17 -0.65
C THR A 56 -4.96 0.70 0.58
N VAL A 57 -3.88 0.96 1.30
CA VAL A 57 -3.85 1.89 2.43
C VAL A 57 -2.85 2.99 2.11
N ILE A 58 -3.32 4.23 2.20
CA ILE A 58 -2.55 5.45 1.97
C ILE A 58 -2.32 6.10 3.32
N VAL A 59 -1.07 6.12 3.76
CA VAL A 59 -0.62 6.70 5.02
C VAL A 59 0.10 8.03 4.72
N PRO A 60 -0.43 9.18 5.15
CA PRO A 60 0.24 10.45 4.89
C PRO A 60 1.53 10.62 5.68
N GLU A 61 2.46 11.41 5.13
CA GLU A 61 3.74 11.71 5.79
C GLU A 61 3.65 12.81 6.86
N SER A 62 2.76 13.79 6.70
CA SER A 62 2.68 14.95 7.58
C SER A 62 1.26 15.29 8.03
N GLU A 63 0.31 15.40 7.11
CA GLU A 63 -1.07 15.85 7.36
C GLU A 63 -2.10 14.77 7.01
N SER A 64 -3.21 14.71 7.74
CA SER A 64 -4.28 13.75 7.45
C SER A 64 -4.83 13.94 6.04
N LEU A 65 -4.99 12.85 5.29
CA LEU A 65 -5.65 12.89 3.99
C LEU A 65 -7.16 12.83 4.15
N SER A 66 -7.88 13.65 3.39
CA SER A 66 -9.34 13.56 3.28
C SER A 66 -9.74 12.57 2.18
N LEU A 67 -10.97 12.06 2.26
CA LEU A 67 -11.55 11.26 1.17
C LEU A 67 -11.61 12.05 -0.15
N ASP A 68 -11.97 13.33 -0.11
CA ASP A 68 -12.04 14.18 -1.30
C ASP A 68 -10.67 14.40 -1.95
N GLU A 69 -9.61 14.48 -1.16
CA GLU A 69 -8.26 14.60 -1.68
C GLU A 69 -7.81 13.31 -2.36
N VAL A 70 -8.00 12.16 -1.70
CA VAL A 70 -7.64 10.86 -2.29
C VAL A 70 -8.52 10.57 -3.51
N GLY A 71 -9.82 10.88 -3.43
CA GLY A 71 -10.77 10.80 -4.54
C GLY A 71 -10.27 11.60 -5.75
N ARG A 72 -9.85 12.85 -5.57
CA ARG A 72 -9.21 13.65 -6.63
C ARG A 72 -7.94 13.01 -7.16
N ARG A 73 -7.10 12.43 -6.32
CA ARG A 73 -5.85 11.78 -6.76
C ARG A 73 -6.14 10.57 -7.65
N VAL A 74 -7.11 9.73 -7.30
CA VAL A 74 -7.46 8.55 -8.11
C VAL A 74 -8.11 8.97 -9.43
N THR A 75 -9.02 9.94 -9.43
CA THR A 75 -9.73 10.43 -10.64
C THR A 75 -8.89 11.38 -11.52
N GLY A 76 -7.61 11.58 -11.22
CA GLY A 76 -6.74 12.46 -12.01
C GLY A 76 -7.06 13.95 -11.89
N GLY A 77 -7.69 14.36 -10.78
CA GLY A 77 -7.99 15.75 -10.43
C GLY A 77 -9.47 16.12 -10.55
N ALA A 78 -10.33 15.23 -11.08
CA ALA A 78 -11.76 15.47 -11.14
C ALA A 78 -12.38 15.49 -9.73
N THR A 79 -13.43 16.29 -9.54
CA THR A 79 -14.15 16.33 -8.26
C THR A 79 -14.85 14.99 -8.03
N PRO A 80 -14.50 14.24 -6.97
CA PRO A 80 -15.11 12.95 -6.71
C PRO A 80 -16.59 13.11 -6.34
N GLN A 81 -17.43 12.21 -6.83
CA GLN A 81 -18.84 12.13 -6.49
C GLN A 81 -19.11 10.81 -5.79
N PHE A 82 -18.88 10.78 -4.48
CA PHE A 82 -19.08 9.58 -3.69
C PHE A 82 -20.56 9.21 -3.61
N GLN A 83 -20.82 7.91 -3.74
CA GLN A 83 -22.12 7.30 -3.50
C GLN A 83 -21.92 6.09 -2.59
N GLU A 84 -22.91 5.78 -1.75
CA GLU A 84 -22.79 4.67 -0.81
C GLU A 84 -23.22 3.35 -1.45
N TYR A 85 -22.32 2.36 -1.42
CA TYR A 85 -22.55 1.00 -1.92
C TYR A 85 -21.95 -0.02 -0.97
N GLU A 86 -22.58 -1.19 -0.86
CA GLU A 86 -21.96 -2.34 -0.19
C GLU A 86 -20.66 -2.73 -0.93
N PRO A 87 -19.56 -3.02 -0.21
CA PRO A 87 -18.35 -3.54 -0.83
C PRO A 87 -18.62 -4.87 -1.55
N GLY A 88 -18.11 -5.02 -2.77
CA GLY A 88 -18.29 -6.26 -3.55
C GLY A 88 -18.59 -6.04 -5.03
N TYR A 89 -19.02 -4.85 -5.42
CA TYR A 89 -19.17 -4.49 -6.84
C TYR A 89 -17.80 -4.33 -7.50
N ALA A 90 -17.59 -5.01 -8.63
CA ALA A 90 -16.31 -5.05 -9.33
C ALA A 90 -15.86 -3.67 -9.83
N ASP A 91 -16.81 -2.87 -10.33
CA ASP A 91 -16.54 -1.58 -10.96
C ASP A 91 -16.40 -0.42 -9.95
N LEU A 92 -16.60 -0.70 -8.66
CA LEU A 92 -16.58 0.31 -7.60
C LEU A 92 -15.37 0.15 -6.69
N THR A 93 -14.73 1.29 -6.40
CA THR A 93 -13.73 1.42 -5.34
C THR A 93 -14.39 2.00 -4.12
N ALA A 94 -14.44 1.24 -3.04
CA ALA A 94 -14.92 1.68 -1.75
C ALA A 94 -13.81 2.37 -0.95
N PHE A 95 -14.17 3.42 -0.22
CA PHE A 95 -13.25 4.28 0.54
C PHE A 95 -13.60 4.27 2.02
N ARG A 96 -12.57 4.41 2.86
CA ARG A 96 -12.73 4.62 4.30
C ARG A 96 -11.64 5.53 4.84
N LEU A 97 -12.00 6.49 5.68
CA LEU A 97 -11.04 7.19 6.54
C LEU A 97 -10.78 6.34 7.79
N SER A 98 -9.51 6.05 8.08
CA SER A 98 -9.07 5.29 9.24
C SER A 98 -7.98 6.06 9.98
N GLY A 99 -8.38 6.84 11.00
CA GLY A 99 -7.50 7.82 11.63
C GLY A 99 -7.09 8.89 10.62
N THR A 100 -5.80 9.00 10.33
CA THR A 100 -5.25 9.92 9.31
C THR A 100 -5.06 9.27 7.95
N SER A 101 -5.22 7.94 7.87
CA SER A 101 -4.98 7.16 6.65
C SER A 101 -6.27 6.93 5.88
N VAL A 102 -6.17 6.78 4.56
CA VAL A 102 -7.30 6.42 3.70
C VAL A 102 -7.11 5.01 3.18
N MET A 103 -8.14 4.21 3.32
CA MET A 103 -8.23 2.86 2.76
C MET A 103 -9.08 2.88 1.50
N LEU A 104 -8.63 2.14 0.49
CA LEU A 104 -9.37 1.82 -0.72
C LEU A 104 -9.52 0.31 -0.83
N PHE A 105 -10.67 -0.13 -1.32
CA PHE A 105 -10.95 -1.53 -1.53
C PHE A 105 -11.70 -1.73 -2.86
N GLN A 106 -11.26 -2.71 -3.64
CA GLN A 106 -11.96 -3.16 -4.85
C GLN A 106 -12.15 -4.67 -4.81
N ALA A 107 -13.34 -5.12 -5.18
CA ALA A 107 -13.62 -6.53 -5.40
C ALA A 107 -12.91 -7.05 -6.66
N GLU A 108 -12.78 -8.36 -6.79
CA GLU A 108 -12.18 -9.09 -7.92
C GLU A 108 -10.67 -8.85 -8.14
N GLY A 109 -10.10 -7.77 -7.62
CA GLY A 109 -8.65 -7.49 -7.64
C GLY A 109 -8.13 -6.92 -8.96
N PHE A 110 -9.02 -6.41 -9.81
CA PHE A 110 -8.66 -5.58 -10.95
C PHE A 110 -8.71 -4.11 -10.54
N THR A 111 -7.55 -3.52 -10.27
CA THR A 111 -7.47 -2.12 -9.82
C THR A 111 -6.41 -1.34 -10.59
N PRO A 112 -6.72 -0.11 -11.02
CA PRO A 112 -5.71 0.80 -11.55
C PRO A 112 -4.89 1.49 -10.43
N VAL A 113 -5.30 1.43 -9.16
CA VAL A 113 -4.65 2.14 -8.04
C VAL A 113 -3.21 1.68 -7.82
N GLY A 114 -2.95 0.38 -8.01
CA GLY A 114 -1.62 -0.20 -7.92
C GLY A 114 -0.73 0.05 -9.14
N GLU A 115 -1.22 0.78 -10.15
CA GLU A 115 -0.54 1.01 -11.43
C GLU A 115 -0.25 2.50 -11.67
N GLN A 116 0.79 2.78 -12.46
CA GLN A 116 1.02 4.14 -12.95
C GLN A 116 0.00 4.51 -14.04
N PRO A 117 -0.44 5.78 -14.14
CA PRO A 117 0.01 6.95 -13.35
C PRO A 117 -0.72 7.14 -12.02
N MET A 118 -1.72 6.31 -11.70
CA MET A 118 -2.57 6.50 -10.52
C MET A 118 -1.78 6.31 -9.22
N LEU A 119 -0.98 5.25 -9.13
CA LEU A 119 -0.07 4.98 -8.02
C LEU A 119 0.82 6.18 -7.71
N GLY A 120 1.36 6.83 -8.75
CA GLY A 120 2.19 8.01 -8.60
C GLY A 120 1.45 9.21 -8.00
N ARG A 121 0.18 9.40 -8.36
CA ARG A 121 -0.65 10.45 -7.75
C ARG A 121 -0.99 10.14 -6.30
N VAL A 122 -1.39 8.90 -5.99
CA VAL A 122 -1.81 8.53 -4.63
C VAL A 122 -0.65 8.49 -3.64
N SER A 123 0.56 8.10 -4.09
CA SER A 123 1.77 8.05 -3.26
C SER A 123 2.56 9.38 -3.18
N SER A 124 2.06 10.47 -3.77
CA SER A 124 2.73 11.77 -3.65
C SER A 124 2.54 12.33 -2.22
N GLY A 125 3.63 12.48 -1.46
CA GLY A 125 3.58 12.91 -0.05
C GLY A 125 2.88 11.91 0.88
N ALA A 126 2.83 10.63 0.48
CA ALA A 126 2.22 9.57 1.25
C ALA A 126 2.90 8.22 0.96
N GLN A 127 2.89 7.37 1.96
CA GLN A 127 3.20 5.96 1.79
C GLN A 127 1.96 5.20 1.34
N VAL A 128 2.13 4.26 0.41
CA VAL A 128 1.06 3.41 -0.10
C VAL A 128 1.45 1.95 0.10
N TRP A 129 0.62 1.25 0.86
CA TRP A 129 0.68 -0.19 1.03
C TRP A 129 -0.47 -0.82 0.26
N HIS A 130 -0.14 -1.69 -0.67
CA HIS A 130 -1.11 -2.27 -1.58
C HIS A 130 -0.95 -3.78 -1.63
N VAL A 131 -2.05 -4.50 -1.46
CA VAL A 131 -2.13 -5.93 -1.70
C VAL A 131 -3.23 -6.21 -2.71
N GLN A 132 -2.97 -7.09 -3.65
CA GLN A 132 -4.00 -7.57 -4.57
C GLN A 132 -3.81 -9.05 -4.89
N TRP A 133 -4.92 -9.69 -5.26
CA TRP A 133 -4.93 -10.91 -6.04
C TRP A 133 -6.22 -10.99 -6.85
N ASN A 134 -6.21 -11.77 -7.93
CA ASN A 134 -7.39 -11.99 -8.75
C ASN A 134 -7.45 -13.43 -9.30
N ILE A 135 -8.55 -13.73 -10.00
CA ILE A 135 -8.82 -15.06 -10.55
C ILE A 135 -7.88 -15.44 -11.70
N THR A 136 -7.26 -14.46 -12.37
CA THR A 136 -6.28 -14.70 -13.45
C THR A 136 -4.89 -15.04 -12.92
N GLY A 137 -4.71 -15.02 -11.60
CA GLY A 137 -3.48 -15.43 -10.92
C GLY A 137 -2.52 -14.29 -10.62
N ALA A 138 -2.84 -13.05 -10.99
CA ALA A 138 -2.04 -11.90 -10.55
C ALA A 138 -2.15 -11.79 -9.03
N ARG A 139 -1.02 -11.57 -8.37
CA ARG A 139 -0.94 -11.36 -6.92
C ARG A 139 0.33 -10.60 -6.58
N ARG A 140 0.23 -9.61 -5.70
CA ARG A 140 1.40 -8.82 -5.26
C ARG A 140 1.15 -8.16 -3.92
N LEU A 141 2.25 -7.91 -3.22
CA LEU A 141 2.36 -6.92 -2.15
C LEU A 141 3.26 -5.80 -2.69
N LEU A 142 2.82 -4.55 -2.58
CA LEU A 142 3.52 -3.39 -3.12
C LEU A 142 3.61 -2.31 -2.03
N TYR A 143 4.80 -1.72 -1.95
CA TYR A 143 5.08 -0.52 -1.16
C TYR A 143 5.56 0.59 -2.11
N ALA A 144 4.87 1.73 -2.04
CA ALA A 144 5.18 2.92 -2.82
C ALA A 144 5.25 4.15 -1.92
N ALA A 145 6.05 5.11 -2.33
CA ALA A 145 6.21 6.42 -1.69
C ALA A 145 6.75 7.39 -2.72
N ASP A 146 6.51 8.69 -2.51
CA ASP A 146 7.03 9.78 -3.35
C ASP A 146 6.77 9.60 -4.86
N GLY A 147 5.59 9.09 -5.20
CA GLY A 147 5.15 8.94 -6.58
C GLY A 147 5.67 7.69 -7.31
N GLY A 148 6.37 6.79 -6.63
CA GLY A 148 6.99 5.63 -7.26
C GLY A 148 6.91 4.34 -6.44
N VAL A 149 7.11 3.21 -7.13
CA VAL A 149 7.27 1.90 -6.49
C VAL A 149 8.62 1.87 -5.79
N VAL A 150 8.59 1.72 -4.46
CA VAL A 150 9.79 1.51 -3.65
C VAL A 150 10.18 0.03 -3.73
N ALA A 151 9.23 -0.85 -3.44
CA ALA A 151 9.41 -2.30 -3.57
C ALA A 151 8.08 -3.02 -3.86
N GLU A 152 8.17 -4.16 -4.56
CA GLU A 152 7.04 -5.03 -4.85
C GLU A 152 7.48 -6.49 -4.77
N VAL A 153 6.65 -7.33 -4.13
CA VAL A 153 6.78 -8.79 -4.07
C VAL A 153 5.73 -9.41 -4.99
N ARG A 154 6.12 -9.73 -6.22
CA ARG A 154 5.24 -10.42 -7.19
C ARG A 154 5.02 -11.85 -6.79
N ASP A 155 3.84 -12.37 -7.14
CA ASP A 155 3.46 -13.74 -6.90
C ASP A 155 3.44 -14.17 -5.42
N PHE A 156 3.56 -13.19 -4.50
CA PHE A 156 3.95 -13.43 -3.12
C PHE A 156 5.20 -14.33 -2.99
N ASP A 157 6.07 -14.35 -4.00
CA ASP A 157 7.34 -15.07 -3.98
C ASP A 157 8.40 -14.19 -3.34
N PRO A 158 8.96 -14.58 -2.19
CA PRO A 158 10.02 -13.80 -1.52
C PRO A 158 11.24 -13.54 -2.41
N LYS A 159 11.47 -14.37 -3.44
CA LYS A 159 12.57 -14.22 -4.41
C LYS A 159 12.22 -13.26 -5.55
N GLY A 160 10.95 -12.93 -5.73
CA GLY A 160 10.43 -12.03 -6.77
C GLY A 160 10.41 -10.55 -6.39
N ILE A 161 11.15 -10.16 -5.36
CA ILE A 161 11.21 -8.77 -4.89
C ILE A 161 11.96 -7.88 -5.89
N HIS A 162 11.39 -6.73 -6.21
CA HIS A 162 11.99 -5.74 -7.11
C HIS A 162 11.48 -4.33 -6.77
N GLY A 163 12.02 -3.29 -7.42
CA GLY A 163 11.71 -1.89 -7.16
C GLY A 163 12.97 -1.03 -7.05
N THR A 164 12.81 0.24 -6.74
CA THR A 164 13.94 1.17 -6.55
C THR A 164 14.74 0.88 -5.28
N ASN A 165 14.11 0.28 -4.27
CA ASN A 165 14.73 -0.18 -3.03
C ASN A 165 14.10 -1.49 -2.55
N ALA A 166 14.50 -2.61 -3.17
CA ALA A 166 14.01 -3.94 -2.80
C ALA A 166 14.26 -4.32 -1.33
N GLU A 167 15.25 -3.74 -0.66
CA GLU A 167 15.51 -4.01 0.76
C GLU A 167 14.35 -3.56 1.67
N ALA A 168 13.55 -2.58 1.24
CA ALA A 168 12.45 -2.03 2.01
C ALA A 168 11.33 -3.04 2.31
N LEU A 169 11.21 -4.13 1.54
CA LEU A 169 10.23 -5.20 1.75
C LEU A 169 10.87 -6.56 2.06
N ARG A 170 12.17 -6.63 2.38
CA ARG A 170 12.84 -7.93 2.58
C ARG A 170 12.26 -8.72 3.74
N GLU A 171 11.93 -8.05 4.85
CA GLU A 171 11.35 -8.70 6.03
C GLU A 171 9.94 -9.22 5.73
N GLU A 172 9.12 -8.41 5.07
CA GLU A 172 7.75 -8.73 4.62
C GLU A 172 7.75 -9.90 3.65
N ALA A 173 8.64 -9.86 2.66
CA ALA A 173 8.81 -10.90 1.67
C ALA A 173 9.12 -12.25 2.36
N ALA A 174 10.03 -12.27 3.33
CA ALA A 174 10.36 -13.49 4.07
C ALA A 174 9.14 -14.09 4.78
N LEU A 175 8.22 -13.26 5.30
CA LEU A 175 7.01 -13.70 5.97
C LEU A 175 6.01 -14.36 5.02
N LEU A 176 5.95 -13.93 3.75
CA LEU A 176 5.07 -14.53 2.73
C LEU A 176 5.45 -15.96 2.38
N GLY A 177 6.73 -16.33 2.57
CA GLY A 177 7.24 -17.67 2.30
C GLY A 177 6.70 -18.79 3.21
N GLY A 178 7.11 -20.02 2.90
CA GLY A 178 6.95 -21.17 3.79
C GLY A 178 5.57 -21.85 3.78
N THR A 179 4.67 -21.49 2.87
CA THR A 179 3.38 -22.18 2.70
C THR A 179 2.96 -22.23 1.23
N ARG A 180 2.21 -23.27 0.86
CA ARG A 180 1.51 -23.38 -0.43
C ARG A 180 0.00 -23.13 -0.30
N ASP A 181 -0.50 -22.92 0.93
CA ASP A 181 -1.91 -22.63 1.17
C ASP A 181 -2.24 -21.19 0.77
N ALA A 182 -3.06 -21.04 -0.28
CA ALA A 182 -3.40 -19.74 -0.86
C ALA A 182 -4.06 -18.79 0.16
N PHE A 183 -4.94 -19.31 1.01
CA PHE A 183 -5.58 -18.52 2.06
C PHE A 183 -4.57 -18.02 3.10
N THR A 184 -3.60 -18.85 3.48
CA THR A 184 -2.57 -18.44 4.44
C THR A 184 -1.64 -17.37 3.87
N VAL A 185 -1.19 -17.50 2.61
CA VAL A 185 -0.30 -16.47 2.02
C VAL A 185 -1.02 -15.13 1.81
N ARG A 186 -2.29 -15.16 1.38
CA ARG A 186 -3.13 -13.95 1.27
C ARG A 186 -3.37 -13.30 2.63
N ALA A 187 -3.70 -14.10 3.65
CA ALA A 187 -3.85 -13.61 5.02
C ALA A 187 -2.57 -12.99 5.59
N LYS A 188 -1.39 -13.56 5.27
CA LYS A 188 -0.09 -12.96 5.62
C LYS A 188 0.12 -11.62 4.93
N ALA A 189 -0.18 -11.51 3.64
CA ALA A 189 -0.06 -10.25 2.91
C ALA A 189 -0.95 -9.15 3.51
N MET A 190 -2.20 -9.48 3.85
CA MET A 190 -3.10 -8.57 4.56
C MET A 190 -2.59 -8.20 5.96
N ALA A 191 -2.09 -9.18 6.72
CA ALA A 191 -1.52 -8.93 8.05
C ALA A 191 -0.29 -8.00 7.99
N ILE A 192 0.53 -8.10 6.93
CA ILE A 192 1.65 -7.17 6.70
C ILE A 192 1.13 -5.74 6.54
N VAL A 193 0.11 -5.53 5.68
CA VAL A 193 -0.49 -4.20 5.47
C VAL A 193 -1.07 -3.65 6.79
N GLU A 194 -1.82 -4.45 7.54
CA GLU A 194 -2.37 -4.02 8.85
C GLU A 194 -1.27 -3.61 9.81
N GLN A 195 -0.20 -4.39 9.94
CA GLN A 195 0.86 -4.10 10.91
C GLN A 195 1.68 -2.87 10.52
N ARG A 196 1.92 -2.66 9.22
CA ARG A 196 2.68 -1.52 8.71
C ARG A 196 1.90 -0.20 8.76
N THR A 197 0.58 -0.27 8.67
CA THR A 197 -0.27 0.93 8.56
C THR A 197 -1.14 1.17 9.78
N ASN A 198 -1.26 0.18 10.67
CA ASN A 198 -2.26 0.11 11.75
C ASN A 198 -3.71 0.26 11.24
N VAL A 199 -3.95 0.04 9.94
CA VAL A 199 -5.28 0.06 9.32
C VAL A 199 -5.76 -1.37 9.13
N ARG A 200 -6.95 -1.66 9.66
CA ARG A 200 -7.56 -2.98 9.60
C ARG A 200 -8.70 -3.00 8.58
N LEU A 201 -8.75 -4.08 7.80
CA LEU A 201 -9.93 -4.47 7.05
C LEU A 201 -10.68 -5.54 7.86
N ASP A 202 -11.85 -5.21 8.37
CA ASP A 202 -12.63 -6.11 9.22
C ASP A 202 -13.98 -6.46 8.57
N ARG A 203 -14.64 -7.46 9.15
CA ARG A 203 -15.92 -7.97 8.67
C ARG A 203 -17.02 -6.91 8.76
N GLU A 204 -17.03 -6.15 9.86
CA GLU A 204 -18.02 -5.11 10.10
C GLU A 204 -18.01 -4.06 8.97
N TRP A 205 -16.82 -3.64 8.54
CA TRP A 205 -16.69 -2.72 7.40
C TRP A 205 -17.26 -3.28 6.09
N LEU A 206 -17.08 -4.58 5.84
CA LEU A 206 -17.60 -5.24 4.62
C LEU A 206 -19.12 -5.40 4.63
N ASP A 207 -19.77 -5.39 5.80
CA ASP A 207 -21.21 -5.59 5.95
C ASP A 207 -22.02 -4.27 5.89
N HIS A 208 -21.36 -3.14 5.63
CA HIS A 208 -22.00 -1.82 5.58
C HIS A 208 -21.70 -1.07 4.28
N PRO A 209 -22.65 -0.27 3.76
CA PRO A 209 -22.39 0.62 2.65
C PRO A 209 -21.21 1.56 2.92
N GLN A 210 -20.40 1.79 1.90
CA GLN A 210 -19.19 2.61 1.94
C GLN A 210 -19.22 3.67 0.85
N PRO A 211 -18.68 4.88 1.10
CA PRO A 211 -18.44 5.86 0.05
C PRO A 211 -17.62 5.23 -1.07
N SER A 212 -18.14 5.23 -2.28
CA SER A 212 -17.53 4.55 -3.43
C SER A 212 -17.47 5.43 -4.66
N LEU A 213 -16.49 5.16 -5.52
CA LEU A 213 -16.30 5.78 -6.83
C LEU A 213 -16.05 4.69 -7.88
N GLU A 214 -16.57 4.91 -9.08
CA GLU A 214 -16.05 4.26 -10.29
C GLU A 214 -14.73 4.94 -10.66
N ILE A 215 -13.68 4.14 -10.87
CA ILE A 215 -12.36 4.64 -11.26
C ILE A 215 -11.90 3.92 -12.52
N ASP A 216 -11.54 4.71 -13.53
CA ASP A 216 -11.01 4.25 -14.82
C ASP A 216 -9.49 4.04 -14.79
#